data_AF-A0A1B1TU30-F1
#
_entry.id   AF-A0A1B1TU30-F1
#
_cell.length_a   1.000
_cell.length_b   1.000
_cell.length_c   1.000
_cell.angle_alpha   90.00
_cell.angle_beta   90.00
_cell.angle_gamma   90.00
#
_symmetry.space_group_name_H-M   'P 1'
#
loop_
_entity.id
_entity.type
_entity.pdbx_description
1 polymer ?
#
loop_
_entity_poly.entity_id
_entity_poly.type
_entity_poly.pdbx_seq_one_letter_code
_entity_poly.pdbx_strand_id
1 'polypeptide(L)'
;MEVNTQVSRDTENKINFIQAQTHQDLSEILKNAIELYYQTLQTPQKTPLQILEESGFIGCASVESDLSINYKKVLTEELSKKYDYR
;
A
#
# COMPACT_ATOMS: atom_id res chain seq x y z
N MET A 1 -30.81 3.12 13.02
CA MET A 1 -30.65 4.59 13.07
C MET A 1 -31.06 5.12 11.72
N GLU A 2 -31.95 6.10 11.65
CA GLU A 2 -32.32 6.77 10.40
C GLU A 2 -31.56 8.09 10.29
N VAL A 3 -30.96 8.34 9.13
CA VAL A 3 -30.22 9.57 8.83
C VAL A 3 -30.85 10.20 7.61
N ASN A 4 -31.40 11.41 7.77
CA ASN A 4 -31.93 12.19 6.67
C ASN A 4 -31.03 13.41 6.44
N THR A 5 -30.55 13.57 5.21
CA THR A 5 -29.61 14.64 4.84
C THR A 5 -29.86 15.06 3.39
N GLN A 6 -29.72 16.36 3.13
CA GLN A 6 -29.79 16.90 1.78
C GLN A 6 -28.41 16.84 1.14
N VAL A 7 -28.33 16.22 -0.03
CA VAL A 7 -27.09 16.14 -0.82
C VAL A 7 -27.11 17.20 -1.91
N SER A 8 -25.92 17.73 -2.22
CA SER A 8 -25.77 18.66 -3.33
C SER A 8 -25.91 17.96 -4.68
N ARG A 9 -26.20 18.71 -5.74
CA ARG A 9 -26.27 18.17 -7.11
C ARG A 9 -24.96 17.54 -7.58
N ASP A 10 -23.82 18.06 -7.12
CA ASP A 10 -22.51 17.46 -7.40
C ASP A 10 -22.37 16.07 -6.77
N THR A 11 -22.81 15.94 -5.52
CA THR A 11 -22.82 14.67 -4.80
C THR A 11 -23.74 13.65 -5.47
N GLU A 12 -24.91 14.08 -5.92
CA GLU A 12 -25.85 13.23 -6.67
C GLU A 12 -25.24 12.70 -7.97
N ASN A 13 -24.55 13.55 -8.74
CA ASN A 13 -23.85 13.13 -9.96
C ASN A 13 -22.78 12.07 -9.66
N LYS A 14 -22.02 12.22 -8.57
CA LYS A 14 -21.01 11.24 -8.13
C LYS A 14 -21.64 9.91 -7.74
N ILE A 15 -22.75 9.93 -7.01
CA ILE A 15 -23.51 8.72 -6.65
C ILE A 15 -23.99 8.00 -7.90
N ASN A 16 -24.61 8.72 -8.84
CA ASN A 16 -25.10 8.15 -10.10
C ASN A 16 -23.97 7.50 -10.92
N PHE A 17 -22.80 8.14 -10.96
CA PHE A 17 -21.63 7.58 -11.63
C PHE A 17 -21.15 6.28 -10.97
N ILE A 18 -21.05 6.25 -9.64
CA ILE A 18 -20.65 5.05 -8.90
C ILE A 18 -21.66 3.92 -9.15
N GLN A 19 -22.95 4.21 -9.03
CA GLN A 19 -24.02 3.24 -9.26
C GLN A 19 -23.97 2.64 -10.67
N ALA A 20 -23.71 3.45 -11.71
CA ALA A 20 -23.58 2.97 -13.08
C ALA A 20 -22.37 2.05 -13.28
N GLN A 21 -21.27 2.27 -12.54
CA GLN A 21 -20.05 1.48 -12.67
C GLN A 21 -20.08 0.20 -11.82
N THR A 22 -20.59 0.28 -10.60
CA THR A 22 -20.54 -0.81 -9.62
C THR A 22 -21.82 -1.65 -9.57
N HIS A 23 -22.92 -1.17 -10.16
CA HIS A 23 -24.25 -1.78 -10.10
C HIS A 23 -24.81 -1.93 -8.68
N GLN A 24 -24.27 -1.17 -7.73
CA GLN A 24 -24.69 -1.17 -6.33
C GLN A 24 -25.84 -0.21 -6.12
N ASP A 25 -26.70 -0.52 -5.16
CA ASP A 25 -27.73 0.43 -4.74
C ASP A 25 -27.17 1.55 -3.85
N LEU A 26 -27.96 2.60 -3.65
CA LEU A 26 -27.55 3.77 -2.84
C LEU A 26 -27.13 3.37 -1.41
N SER A 27 -27.80 2.40 -0.81
CA SER A 27 -27.53 1.99 0.58
C SER A 27 -26.19 1.27 0.67
N GLU A 28 -25.88 0.41 -0.29
CA GLU A 28 -24.58 -0.26 -0.40
C GLU A 28 -23.45 0.74 -0.64
N ILE A 29 -23.66 1.70 -1.53
CA ILE A 29 -22.68 2.77 -1.81
C ILE A 29 -22.39 3.56 -0.53
N LEU A 30 -23.43 4.00 0.19
CA LEU A 30 -23.28 4.76 1.42
C LEU A 30 -22.59 3.93 2.52
N LYS A 31 -22.97 2.66 2.67
CA LYS A 31 -22.33 1.74 3.63
C LYS A 31 -20.84 1.61 3.36
N ASN A 32 -20.46 1.37 2.10
CA ASN A 32 -19.06 1.21 1.71
C ASN A 32 -18.28 2.52 1.86
N ALA A 33 -18.88 3.66 1.53
CA ALA A 33 -18.25 4.96 1.69
C ALA A 33 -17.99 5.30 3.17
N ILE A 34 -18.96 5.00 4.05
CA ILE A 34 -18.81 5.20 5.50
C ILE A 34 -17.73 4.26 6.05
N GLU A 35 -17.75 2.98 5.67
CA GLU A 35 -16.75 2.00 6.10
C GLU A 35 -15.34 2.44 5.67
N LEU A 36 -15.17 2.87 4.42
CA LEU A 36 -13.90 3.36 3.91
C LEU A 36 -13.44 4.61 4.67
N TYR A 37 -14.33 5.57 4.91
CA TYR A 37 -14.01 6.75 5.71
C TYR A 37 -13.62 6.36 7.15
N TYR A 38 -14.35 5.44 7.78
CA TYR A 38 -14.03 4.94 9.11
C TYR A 38 -12.64 4.27 9.17
N GLN A 39 -12.29 3.45 8.17
CA GLN A 39 -10.97 2.83 8.06
C GLN A 39 -9.86 3.86 7.88
N THR A 40 -10.09 4.91 7.10
CA THR A 40 -9.10 6.00 6.94
C THR A 40 -8.83 6.75 8.24
N LEU A 41 -9.82 6.84 9.14
CA LEU A 41 -9.64 7.47 10.45
C LEU A 41 -8.99 6.54 11.49
N GLN A 42 -9.24 5.23 11.40
CA GLN A 42 -8.62 4.25 12.30
C GLN A 42 -7.17 3.94 11.95
N THR A 43 -6.80 4.01 10.68
CA THR A 43 -5.43 3.73 10.26
C THR A 43 -4.56 4.94 10.64
N PRO A 44 -3.56 4.79 11.52
CA PRO A 44 -2.60 5.87 11.76
C PRO A 44 -2.03 6.29 10.41
N GLN A 45 -1.91 7.58 10.13
CA GLN A 45 -1.25 8.05 8.92
C GLN A 45 0.22 7.60 8.98
N LYS A 46 0.49 6.41 8.47
CA LYS A 46 1.84 5.89 8.34
C LYS A 46 2.53 6.73 7.29
N THR A 47 3.69 7.25 7.65
CA THR A 47 4.54 7.91 6.67
C THR A 47 4.90 6.89 5.57
N PRO A 48 5.18 7.33 4.33
CA PRO A 48 5.67 6.44 3.29
C PRO A 48 6.86 5.58 3.74
N LEU A 49 7.72 6.11 4.62
CA LEU A 49 8.84 5.38 5.23
C LEU A 49 8.35 4.22 6.10
N GLN A 50 7.38 4.43 6.98
CA GLN A 50 6.82 3.38 7.83
C GLN A 50 6.13 2.28 7.01
N ILE A 51 5.45 2.65 5.92
CA ILE A 51 4.85 1.67 5.00
C ILE A 51 5.95 0.83 4.33
N LEU A 52 7.05 1.46 3.91
CA LEU A 52 8.21 0.79 3.34
C LEU A 52 8.87 -0.17 4.34
N GLU A 53 9.09 0.29 5.59
CA GLU A 53 9.63 -0.53 6.69
C GLU A 53 8.78 -1.77 6.96
N GLU A 54 7.46 -1.61 7.07
CA GLU A 54 6.53 -2.71 7.37
C GLU A 54 6.33 -3.67 6.19
N SER A 55 6.42 -3.18 4.95
CA SER A 55 6.24 -4.02 3.75
C SER A 55 7.33 -5.07 3.57
N GLY A 56 8.43 -4.99 4.36
CA GLY A 56 9.63 -5.80 4.15
C GLY A 56 10.36 -5.46 2.84
N PHE A 57 9.88 -4.47 2.10
CA PHE A 57 10.44 -3.97 0.84
C PHE A 57 11.48 -2.88 1.10
N ILE A 58 12.23 -2.99 2.19
CA ILE A 58 13.48 -2.26 2.29
C ILE A 58 14.51 -3.10 1.55
N GLY A 59 14.76 -2.75 0.29
CA GLY A 59 15.87 -3.23 -0.52
C GLY A 59 17.26 -2.80 0.01
N CYS A 60 17.41 -2.68 1.32
CA CYS A 60 18.70 -2.54 1.96
C CYS A 60 19.20 -3.95 2.21
N ALA A 61 20.04 -4.43 1.30
CA ALA A 61 20.98 -5.46 1.68
C ALA A 61 21.81 -4.88 2.85
N SER A 62 21.74 -5.47 4.04
CA SER A 62 22.67 -5.17 5.12
C SER A 62 24.01 -5.74 4.75
N VAL A 63 24.78 -4.96 4.01
CA VAL A 63 26.08 -5.34 3.49
C VAL A 63 27.11 -4.34 3.98
N GLU A 64 28.36 -4.77 3.97
CA GLU A 64 29.49 -3.94 4.40
C GLU A 64 29.46 -2.59 3.68
N SER A 65 29.80 -1.51 4.39
CA SER A 65 29.70 -0.13 3.87
C SER A 65 30.52 0.10 2.60
N ASP A 66 31.54 -0.73 2.37
CA ASP A 66 32.41 -0.74 1.21
C ASP A 66 31.98 -1.77 0.14
N LEU A 67 30.81 -2.43 0.27
CA LEU A 67 30.35 -3.38 -0.74
C LEU A 67 30.26 -2.70 -2.11
N SER A 68 29.77 -1.46 -2.20
CA SER A 68 29.73 -0.73 -3.48
C SER A 68 31.11 -0.62 -4.17
N ILE A 69 32.19 -0.66 -3.38
CA ILE A 69 33.58 -0.58 -3.83
C ILE A 69 34.12 -1.99 -4.13
N ASN A 70 33.78 -2.97 -3.29
CA ASN A 70 34.40 -4.29 -3.28
C ASN A 70 33.48 -5.44 -3.77
N TYR A 71 32.27 -5.14 -4.26
CA TYR A 71 31.23 -6.15 -4.54
C TYR A 71 31.69 -7.27 -5.47
N LYS A 72 32.51 -6.97 -6.48
CA LYS A 72 33.03 -7.97 -7.42
C LYS A 72 33.92 -8.99 -6.73
N LYS A 73 34.74 -8.54 -5.78
CA LYS A 73 35.63 -9.40 -5.00
C LYS A 73 34.81 -10.28 -4.06
N VAL A 74 33.89 -9.68 -3.30
CA VAL A 74 33.01 -10.39 -2.38
C VAL A 74 32.16 -11.43 -3.11
N LEU A 75 31.53 -11.07 -4.23
CA LEU A 75 30.75 -12.01 -5.04
C LEU A 75 31.60 -13.16 -5.58
N THR A 76 32.82 -12.87 -6.02
CA THR A 76 33.73 -13.91 -6.54
C THR A 76 34.11 -14.89 -5.43
N GLU A 77 34.49 -14.39 -4.25
CA GLU A 77 34.83 -15.22 -3.10
C GLU A 77 33.65 -16.08 -2.63
N GLU A 78 32.46 -15.51 -2.51
CA GLU A 78 31.26 -16.23 -2.07
C GLU A 78 30.77 -17.26 -3.10
N LEU A 79 30.83 -16.93 -4.39
CA LEU A 79 30.51 -17.89 -5.46
C LEU A 79 31.54 -19.02 -5.51
N SER A 80 32.83 -18.71 -5.34
CA SER A 80 33.86 -19.75 -5.21
C SER A 80 33.57 -20.63 -4.00
N LYS A 81 33.31 -20.10 -2.80
CA LYS A 81 32.97 -20.93 -1.63
C LYS A 81 31.76 -21.84 -1.85
N LYS A 82 30.75 -21.36 -2.57
CA LYS A 82 29.50 -22.12 -2.81
C LYS A 82 29.65 -23.21 -3.87
N TYR A 83 30.47 -22.97 -4.90
CA TYR A 83 30.57 -23.83 -6.08
C TYR A 83 31.95 -24.49 -6.26
N ASP A 84 32.92 -24.22 -5.39
CA ASP A 84 34.19 -24.93 -5.31
C ASP A 84 33.94 -26.30 -4.63
N TYR A 85 33.37 -27.20 -5.42
CA TYR A 85 33.26 -28.62 -5.08
C TYR A 85 34.64 -29.26 -5.33
N ARG A 86 35.56 -29.13 -4.38
CA ARG A 86 36.80 -29.91 -4.33
C ARG A 86 36.72 -30.95 -3.23
#